data_AF-A0A9Y6M923-F1
#
_entry.id   AF-A0A9Y6M923-F1
#
_cell.length_a   1.000
_cell.length_b   1.000
_cell.length_c   1.000
_cell.angle_alpha   90.00
_cell.angle_beta   90.00
_cell.angle_gamma   90.00
#
_symmetry.space_group_name_H-M   'P 1'
#
loop_
_entity.id
_entity.type
_entity.pdbx_description
1 polymer ?
#
loop_
_entity_poly.entity_id
_entity_poly.type
_entity_poly.pdbx_seq_one_letter_code
_entity_poly.pdbx_strand_id
1 'polypeptide(L)'
;MKFSNLYDNPACGSLSVASTLPEITSISRHFLGQHLVLISLPLNMPGALFIRWSNPDKQVFNIPGVSPEMMALIIDFAYTGSVSITEENVVELLMAADQFNAMDIVKLCSDFLGEQLCPENCVGIWQFTKVCLSPELRTKAYHYIISNFEQVVLEEEFLQLTVEELADILDREDLNVQLETTVYEALTKWISHVPVQRKQHLTALLSKVRLGLMTSDYLKDNVLSSELVEANSECLSMISNAILDIHDLGSRPFMSALYHPLARPRLPHSILLAIGGWSGGEPTNGIEAYDCRANRWVNVTNNLECPRAYHGAAFLNGYVYSVGGSDGVEHFNSVRRFDLTTHAWNEVAPMHSRRCYVSVTVLNGFIYALGGHDGYVRLSSAERYQPEINQWSLIAPMHEQRSHASCTTLNNRVGGFDGNNYLRTAEAYNPHTNTWNLVFSMLTPRSTFGIEVIDDRLFVIGGFNGFTTTSDVEYYTALTNEWYEACDMDIFRTDLSCCVMSGLSNLTEYTFPRDFLPLENVLGLAMESAEST
;
A
#
# COMPACT_ATOMS: atom_id res chain seq x y z
N MET A 1 2.15 -22.19 1.63
CA MET A 1 1.99 -22.96 2.88
C MET A 1 0.51 -23.08 3.20
N LYS A 2 -0.06 -24.29 3.28
CA LYS A 2 -1.40 -24.51 3.86
C LYS A 2 -1.23 -24.90 5.33
N PHE A 3 -1.86 -24.18 6.25
CA PHE A 3 -1.69 -24.39 7.71
C PHE A 3 -2.58 -25.50 8.31
N SER A 4 -3.25 -26.32 7.47
CA SER A 4 -4.41 -27.12 7.87
C SER A 4 -4.15 -28.42 8.65
N ASN A 5 -2.90 -28.82 8.96
CA ASN A 5 -2.61 -30.13 9.56
C ASN A 5 -1.48 -30.14 10.61
N LEU A 6 -1.56 -29.30 11.65
CA LEU A 6 -0.54 -29.29 12.73
C LEU A 6 -1.00 -29.83 14.10
N TYR A 7 -2.19 -30.44 14.17
CA TYR A 7 -2.66 -31.11 15.38
C TYR A 7 -2.64 -32.62 15.18
N ASP A 8 -1.47 -33.25 15.36
CA ASP A 8 -1.29 -34.60 15.92
C ASP A 8 0.09 -35.16 15.55
N ASN A 9 1.11 -34.92 16.40
CA ASN A 9 2.30 -35.79 16.38
C ASN A 9 3.00 -35.84 17.74
N PRO A 10 2.94 -36.96 18.49
CA PRO A 10 3.69 -37.13 19.73
C PRO A 10 5.03 -37.81 19.43
N ALA A 11 5.99 -37.07 18.88
CA ALA A 11 7.37 -37.57 18.75
C ALA A 11 8.24 -37.06 19.91
N CYS A 12 8.51 -37.93 20.87
CA CYS A 12 9.37 -37.65 22.03
C CYS A 12 10.82 -38.07 21.70
N GLY A 13 11.72 -37.10 21.53
CA GLY A 13 13.16 -37.35 21.37
C GLY A 13 13.91 -37.23 22.69
N SER A 14 14.79 -38.19 23.01
CA SER A 14 15.68 -38.15 24.19
C SER A 14 17.14 -37.98 23.76
N LEU A 15 17.88 -37.05 24.39
CA LEU A 15 19.28 -36.73 24.06
C LEU A 15 20.24 -37.15 25.19
N SER A 16 21.12 -38.14 24.97
CA SER A 16 22.14 -38.55 25.95
C SER A 16 23.48 -37.81 25.78
N VAL A 17 24.06 -37.29 26.87
CA VAL A 17 25.43 -36.73 26.88
C VAL A 17 26.35 -37.67 27.68
N ALA A 18 27.55 -37.94 27.17
CA ALA A 18 28.58 -38.75 27.83
C ALA A 18 29.77 -37.87 28.25
N SER A 19 30.28 -38.12 29.45
CA SER A 19 31.32 -37.35 30.14
C SER A 19 32.75 -37.71 29.71
N THR A 20 33.47 -36.80 29.07
CA THR A 20 34.92 -36.64 29.24
C THR A 20 35.30 -35.18 29.00
N LEU A 21 35.78 -34.51 30.05
CA LEU A 21 36.48 -33.22 29.95
C LEU A 21 37.78 -33.40 29.16
N PRO A 22 38.10 -32.47 28.25
CA PRO A 22 39.42 -31.87 28.32
C PRO A 22 39.40 -30.34 28.20
N GLU A 23 40.44 -29.76 28.78
CA GLU A 23 40.77 -28.35 28.80
C GLU A 23 40.85 -27.71 27.40
N ILE A 24 40.56 -26.41 27.36
CA ILE A 24 40.58 -25.52 26.22
C ILE A 24 41.91 -25.65 25.45
N THR A 25 41.86 -26.07 24.18
CA THR A 25 42.79 -25.66 23.11
C THR A 25 42.30 -26.12 21.73
N SER A 26 42.09 -25.16 20.82
CA SER A 26 42.26 -25.25 19.36
C SER A 26 41.61 -26.40 18.54
N ILE A 27 40.54 -26.05 17.81
CA ILE A 27 40.15 -26.40 16.42
C ILE A 27 40.64 -27.74 15.82
N SER A 28 39.70 -28.63 15.42
CA SER A 28 39.64 -29.18 14.05
C SER A 28 38.32 -29.92 13.76
N ARG A 29 37.90 -29.83 12.48
CA ARG A 29 36.71 -30.45 11.88
C ARG A 29 36.70 -31.97 12.14
N HIS A 30 35.59 -32.52 12.64
CA HIS A 30 34.95 -33.73 12.10
C HIS A 30 33.57 -33.94 12.77
N PHE A 31 32.60 -34.31 11.92
CA PHE A 31 31.21 -34.64 12.24
C PHE A 31 31.09 -35.79 13.26
N LEU A 32 29.93 -35.81 13.95
CA LEU A 32 29.37 -36.83 14.86
C LEU A 32 29.72 -36.66 16.35
N GLY A 33 28.81 -35.97 17.06
CA GLY A 33 28.75 -35.90 18.52
C GLY A 33 28.51 -34.48 19.01
N GLN A 34 27.24 -34.04 19.06
CA GLN A 34 26.89 -32.72 19.60
C GLN A 34 27.22 -32.66 21.11
N HIS A 35 28.38 -32.09 21.44
CA HIS A 35 28.74 -31.70 22.80
C HIS A 35 28.11 -30.34 23.10
N LEU A 36 27.02 -30.33 23.87
CA LEU A 36 26.39 -29.10 24.34
C LEU A 36 27.18 -28.53 25.53
N VAL A 37 28.20 -27.71 25.27
CA VAL A 37 28.76 -26.84 26.31
C VAL A 37 27.87 -25.59 26.35
N LEU A 38 26.91 -25.56 27.28
CA LEU A 38 26.11 -24.36 27.58
C LEU A 38 27.00 -23.35 28.32
N ILE A 39 27.84 -22.67 27.55
CA ILE A 39 28.39 -21.38 27.97
C ILE A 39 27.21 -20.42 28.00
N SER A 40 27.12 -19.57 29.03
CA SER A 40 26.21 -18.41 29.04
C SER A 40 26.55 -17.50 27.86
N LEU A 41 26.03 -17.84 26.68
CA LEU A 41 26.16 -17.07 25.46
C LEU A 41 25.16 -15.90 25.50
N PRO A 42 25.43 -14.81 24.78
CA PRO A 42 24.82 -13.49 24.99
C PRO A 42 23.37 -13.38 24.53
N LEU A 43 22.76 -14.49 24.11
CA LEU A 43 21.31 -14.58 23.96
C LEU A 43 20.72 -14.35 25.36
N ASN A 44 19.81 -13.41 25.48
CA ASN A 44 19.13 -13.02 26.71
C ASN A 44 18.15 -14.13 27.18
N MET A 45 18.61 -15.39 27.13
CA MET A 45 17.94 -16.59 27.58
C MET A 45 17.75 -16.44 29.09
N PRO A 46 16.52 -16.53 29.62
CA PRO A 46 16.32 -16.46 31.05
C PRO A 46 17.09 -17.60 31.71
N GLY A 47 18.12 -17.28 32.51
CA GLY A 47 18.83 -18.29 33.32
C GLY A 47 17.89 -19.13 34.18
N ALA A 48 16.67 -18.64 34.43
CA ALA A 48 15.57 -19.33 35.09
C ALA A 48 15.09 -20.64 34.41
N LEU A 49 15.16 -20.77 33.08
CA LEU A 49 14.75 -21.99 32.37
C LEU A 49 15.69 -23.16 32.69
N PHE A 50 17.00 -22.90 32.75
CA PHE A 50 18.00 -23.91 33.10
C PHE A 50 18.15 -24.14 34.61
N ILE A 51 17.83 -23.15 35.46
CA ILE A 51 17.78 -23.33 36.92
C ILE A 51 16.63 -24.26 37.35
N ARG A 52 15.53 -24.34 36.58
CA ARG A 52 14.45 -25.31 36.87
C ARG A 52 14.81 -26.76 36.52
N TRP A 53 15.80 -26.97 35.67
CA TRP A 53 16.27 -28.29 35.27
C TRP A 53 17.57 -28.71 35.95
N SER A 54 18.22 -27.83 36.72
CA SER A 54 19.50 -28.11 37.35
C SER A 54 19.37 -29.11 38.51
N ASN A 55 19.53 -30.39 38.19
CA ASN A 55 20.05 -31.38 39.12
C ASN A 55 21.50 -31.66 38.68
N PRO A 56 22.53 -31.46 39.53
CA PRO A 56 23.93 -31.55 39.13
C PRO A 56 24.34 -32.89 38.49
N ASP A 57 23.55 -33.96 38.72
CA ASP A 57 23.81 -35.30 38.15
C ASP A 57 23.05 -35.60 36.85
N LYS A 58 22.22 -34.68 36.34
CA LYS A 58 21.40 -34.92 35.16
C LYS A 58 22.03 -34.30 33.91
N GLN A 59 22.64 -35.15 33.08
CA GLN A 59 23.29 -34.75 31.82
C GLN A 59 22.34 -34.73 30.61
N VAL A 60 21.09 -35.15 30.81
CA VAL A 60 20.09 -35.33 29.75
C VAL A 60 18.83 -34.54 30.06
N PHE A 61 18.51 -33.61 29.19
CA PHE A 61 17.31 -32.79 29.26
C PHE A 61 16.40 -33.14 28.08
N ASN A 62 15.19 -33.59 28.38
CA ASN A 62 14.15 -33.77 27.36
C ASN A 62 13.39 -32.46 27.24
N ILE A 63 13.51 -31.83 26.08
CA ILE A 63 12.79 -30.60 25.75
C ILE A 63 11.57 -31.01 24.92
N PRO A 64 10.36 -30.96 25.48
CA PRO A 64 9.16 -31.30 24.72
C PRO A 64 8.88 -30.22 23.66
N GLY A 65 8.44 -30.66 22.49
CA GLY A 65 7.91 -29.77 21.43
C GLY A 65 8.92 -29.16 20.47
N VAL A 66 10.21 -29.53 20.56
CA VAL A 66 11.26 -29.00 19.66
C VAL A 66 11.94 -30.15 18.92
N SER A 67 12.00 -30.07 17.59
CA SER A 67 12.71 -31.05 16.78
C SER A 67 14.24 -30.87 16.95
N PRO A 68 15.04 -31.96 16.87
CA PRO A 68 16.50 -31.86 16.98
C PRO A 68 17.12 -30.92 15.95
N GLU A 69 16.51 -30.82 14.77
CA GLU A 69 16.93 -29.96 13.67
C GLU A 69 16.75 -28.48 14.00
N MET A 70 15.58 -28.08 14.52
CA MET A 70 15.36 -26.69 14.94
C MET A 70 16.24 -26.30 16.12
N MET A 71 16.45 -27.22 17.07
CA MET A 71 17.37 -26.97 18.19
C MET A 71 18.81 -26.77 17.69
N ALA A 72 19.25 -27.56 16.71
CA ALA A 72 20.57 -27.40 16.10
C ALA A 72 20.70 -26.03 15.43
N LEU A 73 19.68 -25.55 14.72
CA LEU A 73 19.68 -24.22 14.11
C LEU A 73 19.76 -23.08 15.13
N ILE A 74 19.05 -23.19 16.26
CA ILE A 74 19.11 -22.19 17.33
C ILE A 74 20.50 -22.17 17.98
N ILE A 75 21.10 -23.35 18.20
CA ILE A 75 22.46 -23.46 18.74
C ILE A 75 23.48 -22.89 17.75
N ASP A 76 23.38 -23.27 16.47
CA ASP A 76 24.28 -22.78 15.42
C ASP A 76 24.17 -21.26 15.28
N PHE A 77 22.97 -20.69 15.40
CA PHE A 77 22.79 -19.24 15.45
C PHE A 77 23.50 -18.61 16.66
N ALA A 78 23.44 -19.24 17.84
CA ALA A 78 24.13 -18.73 19.04
C ALA A 78 25.66 -18.66 18.87
N TYR A 79 26.24 -19.55 18.05
CA TYR A 79 27.68 -19.60 17.79
C TYR A 79 28.10 -18.77 16.57
N THR A 80 27.27 -18.67 15.53
CA THR A 80 27.64 -18.08 14.24
C THR A 80 27.01 -16.70 13.98
N GLY A 81 25.90 -16.38 14.66
CA GLY A 81 25.08 -15.19 14.39
C GLY A 81 24.28 -15.29 13.08
N SER A 82 24.21 -16.46 12.44
CA SER A 82 23.50 -16.66 11.17
C SER A 82 22.60 -17.89 11.22
N VAL A 83 21.43 -17.82 10.59
CA VAL A 83 20.46 -18.92 10.52
C VAL A 83 19.87 -19.01 9.12
N SER A 84 19.71 -20.23 8.60
CA SER A 84 19.07 -20.49 7.31
C SER A 84 17.57 -20.70 7.48
N ILE A 85 16.76 -19.74 7.05
CA ILE A 85 15.29 -19.79 7.11
C ILE A 85 14.74 -20.23 5.75
N THR A 86 13.85 -21.20 5.77
CA THR A 86 13.17 -21.76 4.58
C THR A 86 11.68 -21.92 4.84
N GLU A 87 10.91 -22.13 3.79
CA GLU A 87 9.46 -22.35 3.88
C GLU A 87 9.07 -23.57 4.73
N GLU A 88 9.92 -24.59 4.77
CA GLU A 88 9.66 -25.82 5.50
C GLU A 88 10.01 -25.69 7.00
N ASN A 89 10.99 -24.86 7.35
CA ASN A 89 11.49 -24.77 8.71
C ASN A 89 10.92 -23.59 9.51
N VAL A 90 10.41 -22.54 8.85
CA VAL A 90 10.13 -21.25 9.50
C VAL A 90 9.11 -21.34 10.63
N VAL A 91 8.08 -22.19 10.50
CA VAL A 91 7.02 -22.35 11.51
C VAL A 91 7.57 -23.05 12.76
N GLU A 92 8.24 -24.19 12.59
CA GLU A 92 8.83 -24.94 13.71
C GLU A 92 9.96 -24.16 14.38
N LEU A 93 10.78 -23.46 13.57
CA LEU A 93 11.87 -22.62 14.06
C LEU A 93 11.33 -21.43 14.85
N LEU A 94 10.26 -20.78 14.40
CA LEU A 94 9.64 -19.68 15.13
C LEU A 94 9.09 -20.14 16.48
N MET A 95 8.39 -21.28 16.51
CA MET A 95 7.89 -21.87 17.76
C MET A 95 9.01 -22.19 18.74
N ALA A 96 10.09 -22.82 18.26
CA ALA A 96 11.24 -23.13 19.08
C ALA A 96 11.94 -21.85 19.56
N ALA A 97 12.16 -20.88 18.68
CA ALA A 97 12.80 -19.61 19.01
C ALA A 97 12.00 -18.82 20.06
N ASP A 98 10.67 -18.78 19.94
CA ASP A 98 9.78 -18.16 20.93
C ASP A 98 9.85 -18.88 22.28
N GLN A 99 9.79 -20.22 22.28
CA GLN A 99 9.94 -21.04 23.49
C GLN A 99 11.26 -20.77 24.24
N PHE A 100 12.33 -20.51 23.49
CA PHE A 100 13.65 -20.21 24.05
C PHE A 100 13.91 -18.72 24.25
N ASN A 101 12.99 -17.82 23.87
CA ASN A 101 13.16 -16.37 23.95
C ASN A 101 14.33 -15.84 23.09
N ALA A 102 14.59 -16.47 21.94
CA ALA A 102 15.59 -16.06 20.96
C ALA A 102 15.02 -14.98 20.02
N MET A 103 14.85 -13.76 20.54
CA MET A 103 14.12 -12.67 19.88
C MET A 103 14.66 -12.28 18.49
N ASP A 104 15.97 -12.40 18.26
CA ASP A 104 16.56 -12.09 16.94
C ASP A 104 16.11 -13.09 15.87
N ILE A 105 16.01 -14.38 16.21
CA ILE A 105 15.49 -15.41 15.31
C ILE A 105 13.98 -15.20 15.11
N VAL A 106 13.25 -14.89 16.19
CA VAL A 106 11.80 -14.57 16.12
C VAL A 106 11.56 -13.43 15.13
N LYS A 107 12.39 -12.38 15.18
CA LYS A 107 12.30 -11.25 14.25
C LYS A 107 12.59 -11.67 12.81
N LEU A 108 13.69 -12.38 12.55
CA LEU A 108 14.04 -12.84 11.20
C LEU A 108 12.97 -13.76 10.60
N CYS A 109 12.42 -14.69 11.39
CA CYS A 109 11.30 -15.54 10.96
C CYS A 109 10.02 -14.74 10.72
N SER A 110 9.75 -13.72 11.54
CA SER A 110 8.59 -12.83 11.38
C SER A 110 8.70 -11.98 10.11
N ASP A 111 9.89 -11.46 9.82
CA ASP A 111 10.16 -10.68 8.61
C ASP A 111 9.98 -11.56 7.36
N PHE A 112 10.53 -12.78 7.37
CA PHE A 112 10.38 -13.76 6.29
C PHE A 112 8.91 -14.12 6.03
N LEU A 113 8.15 -14.47 7.08
CA LEU A 113 6.71 -14.75 6.93
C LEU A 113 5.93 -13.52 6.44
N GLY A 114 6.33 -12.33 6.90
CA GLY A 114 5.73 -11.08 6.49
C GLY A 114 5.97 -10.72 5.03
N GLU A 115 7.05 -11.20 4.40
CA GLU A 115 7.32 -11.02 2.96
C GLU A 115 6.55 -12.03 2.09
N GLN A 116 6.20 -13.19 2.65
CA GLN A 116 5.47 -14.25 1.96
C GLN A 116 3.93 -14.20 2.14
N LEU A 117 3.38 -13.10 2.69
CA LEU A 117 1.93 -12.96 2.87
C LEU A 117 1.20 -12.97 1.52
N CYS A 118 0.27 -13.90 1.37
CA CYS A 118 -0.60 -14.06 0.21
C CYS A 118 -2.05 -14.36 0.64
N PRO A 119 -3.05 -14.22 -0.24
CA PRO A 119 -4.45 -14.46 0.10
C PRO A 119 -4.70 -15.85 0.70
N GLU A 120 -3.92 -16.85 0.27
CA GLU A 120 -4.07 -18.25 0.66
C GLU A 120 -3.49 -18.60 2.04
N ASN A 121 -2.59 -17.78 2.60
CA ASN A 121 -1.88 -18.07 3.86
C ASN A 121 -2.08 -17.04 4.97
N CYS A 122 -2.65 -15.87 4.64
CA CYS A 122 -2.68 -14.72 5.55
C CYS A 122 -3.51 -14.99 6.81
N VAL A 123 -4.61 -15.74 6.68
CA VAL A 123 -5.48 -16.11 7.81
C VAL A 123 -4.77 -17.11 8.72
N GLY A 124 -4.13 -18.13 8.16
CA GLY A 124 -3.33 -19.11 8.91
C GLY A 124 -2.18 -18.45 9.66
N ILE A 125 -1.42 -17.55 9.01
CA ILE A 125 -0.33 -16.79 9.65
C ILE A 125 -0.87 -15.90 10.78
N TRP A 126 -2.00 -15.22 10.55
CA TRP A 126 -2.62 -14.39 11.59
C TRP A 126 -3.08 -15.21 12.80
N GLN A 127 -3.72 -16.35 12.58
CA GLN A 127 -4.12 -17.26 13.68
C GLN A 127 -2.89 -17.85 14.39
N PHE A 128 -1.82 -18.16 13.64
CA PHE A 128 -0.56 -18.66 14.20
C PHE A 128 0.13 -17.64 15.12
N THR A 129 0.00 -16.33 14.86
CA THR A 129 0.53 -15.28 15.76
C THR A 129 -0.16 -15.22 17.14
N LYS A 130 -1.24 -15.99 17.35
CA LYS A 130 -1.82 -16.18 18.69
C LYS A 130 -1.07 -17.24 19.50
N VAL A 131 -0.41 -18.17 18.81
CA VAL A 131 0.38 -19.25 19.41
C VAL A 131 1.80 -18.76 19.68
N CYS A 132 2.43 -18.12 18.70
CA CYS A 132 3.75 -17.50 18.84
C CYS A 132 3.60 -15.98 18.99
N LEU A 133 4.14 -15.41 20.06
CA LEU A 133 3.95 -13.99 20.40
C LEU A 133 4.78 -13.07 19.50
N SER A 134 4.31 -12.82 18.27
CA SER A 134 4.86 -11.79 17.37
C SER A 134 3.83 -10.70 17.06
N PRO A 135 3.82 -9.59 17.82
CA PRO A 135 2.86 -8.50 17.62
C PRO A 135 3.00 -7.81 16.26
N GLU A 136 4.23 -7.67 15.75
CA GLU A 136 4.53 -7.01 14.48
C GLU A 136 3.95 -7.82 13.31
N LEU A 137 4.21 -9.14 13.28
CA LEU A 137 3.65 -10.03 12.27
C LEU A 137 2.13 -10.09 12.36
N ARG A 138 1.56 -10.12 13.58
CA ARG A 138 0.11 -10.11 13.79
C ARG A 138 -0.55 -8.89 13.16
N THR A 139 -0.01 -7.70 13.41
CA THR A 139 -0.54 -6.46 12.83
C THR A 139 -0.40 -6.47 11.31
N LYS A 140 0.75 -6.91 10.79
CA LYS A 140 1.01 -6.98 9.34
C LYS A 140 0.05 -7.95 8.63
N ALA A 141 -0.13 -9.15 9.17
CA ALA A 141 -1.05 -10.16 8.63
C ALA A 141 -2.51 -9.70 8.71
N TYR A 142 -2.92 -9.09 9.83
CA TYR A 142 -4.27 -8.55 9.98
C TYR A 142 -4.55 -7.40 8.98
N HIS A 143 -3.60 -6.47 8.83
CA HIS A 143 -3.71 -5.41 7.82
C HIS A 143 -3.83 -5.98 6.41
N TYR A 144 -3.06 -7.02 6.09
CA TYR A 144 -3.15 -7.70 4.80
C TYR A 144 -4.54 -8.29 4.53
N ILE A 145 -5.14 -8.95 5.53
CA ILE A 145 -6.50 -9.52 5.43
C ILE A 145 -7.52 -8.42 5.13
N ILE A 146 -7.45 -7.28 5.82
CA ILE A 146 -8.37 -6.16 5.59
C ILE A 146 -8.15 -5.50 4.24
N SER A 147 -6.90 -5.31 3.83
CA SER A 147 -6.56 -4.66 2.55
C SER A 147 -6.93 -5.52 1.34
N ASN A 148 -6.90 -6.85 1.45
CA ASN A 148 -7.16 -7.78 0.34
C ASN A 148 -8.41 -8.65 0.58
N PHE A 149 -9.37 -8.16 1.37
CA PHE A 149 -10.50 -8.96 1.85
C PHE A 149 -11.26 -9.68 0.72
N GLU A 150 -11.48 -9.03 -0.43
CA GLU A 150 -12.19 -9.64 -1.56
C GLU A 150 -11.50 -10.90 -2.10
N GLN A 151 -10.16 -10.93 -2.11
CA GLN A 151 -9.39 -12.11 -2.51
C GLN A 151 -9.40 -13.16 -1.41
N VAL A 152 -9.23 -12.74 -0.15
CA VAL A 152 -9.19 -13.65 1.01
C VAL A 152 -10.51 -14.41 1.19
N VAL A 153 -11.65 -13.78 0.91
CA VAL A 153 -12.98 -14.43 0.99
C VAL A 153 -13.12 -15.61 0.03
N LEU A 154 -12.37 -15.63 -1.09
CA LEU A 154 -12.40 -16.72 -2.05
C LEU A 154 -11.72 -17.99 -1.52
N GLU A 155 -10.73 -17.82 -0.63
CA GLU A 155 -9.88 -18.89 -0.14
C GLU A 155 -10.50 -19.77 0.96
N GLU A 156 -9.96 -20.98 1.12
CA GLU A 156 -10.44 -21.96 2.11
C GLU A 156 -10.11 -21.56 3.55
N GLU A 157 -8.97 -20.91 3.79
CA GLU A 157 -8.54 -20.53 5.15
C GLU A 157 -9.50 -19.51 5.79
N PHE A 158 -10.18 -18.69 4.99
CA PHE A 158 -11.22 -17.79 5.48
C PHE A 158 -12.35 -18.51 6.22
N LEU A 159 -12.67 -19.75 5.82
CA LEU A 159 -13.72 -20.55 6.45
C LEU A 159 -13.34 -21.03 7.86
N GLN A 160 -12.05 -20.98 8.22
CA GLN A 160 -11.51 -21.36 9.53
C GLN A 160 -11.61 -20.25 10.59
N LEU A 161 -12.05 -19.04 10.20
CA LEU A 161 -12.24 -17.94 11.14
C LEU A 161 -13.29 -18.27 12.21
N THR A 162 -13.04 -17.83 13.44
CA THR A 162 -14.04 -17.90 14.52
C THR A 162 -15.11 -16.81 14.35
N VAL A 163 -16.21 -16.91 15.11
CA VAL A 163 -17.29 -15.92 15.09
C VAL A 163 -16.75 -14.55 15.50
N GLU A 164 -15.91 -14.50 16.55
CA GLU A 164 -15.34 -13.27 17.09
C GLU A 164 -14.37 -12.63 16.10
N GLU A 165 -13.50 -13.45 15.48
CA GLU A 165 -12.56 -12.99 14.47
C GLU A 165 -13.28 -12.40 13.25
N LEU A 166 -14.31 -13.09 12.76
CA LEU A 166 -15.10 -12.60 11.63
C LEU A 166 -15.87 -11.33 12.02
N ALA A 167 -16.50 -11.29 13.20
CA ALA A 167 -17.20 -10.09 13.68
C ALA A 167 -16.27 -8.87 13.75
N ASP A 168 -15.05 -9.06 14.28
CA ASP A 168 -14.05 -8.00 14.37
C ASP A 168 -13.63 -7.49 12.98
N ILE A 169 -13.45 -8.38 11.99
CA ILE A 169 -13.13 -7.99 10.62
C ILE A 169 -14.30 -7.23 9.97
N LEU A 170 -15.53 -7.71 10.14
CA LEU A 170 -16.73 -7.14 9.53
C LEU A 170 -17.09 -5.75 10.09
N ASP A 171 -16.81 -5.50 11.37
CA ASP A 171 -17.13 -4.23 12.05
C ASP A 171 -16.17 -3.08 11.65
N ARG A 172 -14.99 -3.40 11.11
CA ARG A 172 -13.92 -2.43 10.83
C ARG A 172 -14.31 -1.36 9.81
N GLU A 173 -14.06 -0.09 10.12
CA GLU A 173 -14.34 1.02 9.20
C GLU A 173 -13.48 1.01 7.95
N ASP A 174 -12.25 0.51 8.04
CA ASP A 174 -11.22 0.48 7.01
C ASP A 174 -11.11 -0.87 6.28
N LEU A 175 -12.09 -1.77 6.46
CA LEU A 175 -12.18 -3.01 5.66
C LEU A 175 -12.25 -2.68 4.16
N ASN A 176 -11.37 -3.23 3.32
CA ASN A 176 -11.27 -2.89 1.90
C ASN A 176 -12.15 -3.79 1.01
N VAL A 177 -13.33 -3.27 0.65
CA VAL A 177 -14.37 -3.90 -0.17
C VAL A 177 -15.05 -2.86 -1.07
N GLN A 178 -15.29 -3.19 -2.33
CA GLN A 178 -15.98 -2.30 -3.27
C GLN A 178 -17.46 -2.18 -2.93
N LEU A 179 -18.10 -3.30 -2.60
CA LEU A 179 -19.53 -3.38 -2.33
C LEU A 179 -19.81 -4.12 -1.03
N GLU A 180 -20.82 -3.67 -0.28
CA GLU A 180 -21.31 -4.40 0.91
C GLU A 180 -21.99 -5.74 0.54
N THR A 181 -22.36 -5.93 -0.72
CA THR A 181 -22.83 -7.23 -1.22
C THR A 181 -21.77 -8.31 -1.04
N THR A 182 -20.49 -7.99 -1.32
CA THR A 182 -19.37 -8.93 -1.13
C THR A 182 -19.21 -9.32 0.34
N VAL A 183 -19.47 -8.38 1.27
CA VAL A 183 -19.43 -8.62 2.71
C VAL A 183 -20.56 -9.58 3.14
N TYR A 184 -21.76 -9.38 2.61
CA TYR A 184 -22.91 -10.26 2.85
C TYR A 184 -22.69 -11.66 2.25
N GLU A 185 -22.12 -11.75 1.05
CA GLU A 185 -21.79 -13.01 0.39
C GLU A 185 -20.71 -13.77 1.17
N ALA A 186 -19.68 -13.07 1.69
CA ALA A 186 -18.68 -13.64 2.57
C ALA A 186 -19.30 -14.24 3.84
N LEU A 187 -20.21 -13.50 4.49
CA LEU A 187 -20.96 -14.00 5.65
C LEU A 187 -21.76 -15.26 5.31
N THR A 188 -22.46 -15.26 4.19
CA THR A 188 -23.26 -16.39 3.72
C THR A 188 -22.40 -17.61 3.43
N LYS A 189 -21.24 -17.42 2.78
CA LYS A 189 -20.25 -18.48 2.51
C LYS A 189 -19.72 -19.09 3.82
N TRP A 190 -19.38 -18.25 4.79
CA TRP A 190 -18.90 -18.70 6.10
C TRP A 190 -19.96 -19.48 6.88
N ILE A 191 -21.22 -19.03 6.90
CA ILE A 191 -22.32 -19.74 7.58
C ILE A 191 -22.60 -21.09 6.89
N SER A 192 -22.58 -21.12 5.56
CA SER A 192 -22.89 -22.32 4.76
C SER A 192 -21.88 -23.45 4.96
N HIS A 193 -20.65 -23.15 5.44
CA HIS A 193 -19.65 -24.16 5.74
C HIS A 193 -20.02 -25.03 6.96
N VAL A 194 -20.58 -24.45 8.02
CA VAL A 194 -21.01 -25.16 9.23
C VAL A 194 -22.38 -24.64 9.71
N PRO A 195 -23.47 -24.92 8.96
CA PRO A 195 -24.76 -24.24 9.17
C PRO A 195 -25.38 -24.55 10.54
N VAL A 196 -25.16 -25.74 11.09
CA VAL A 196 -25.74 -26.15 12.38
C VAL A 196 -25.25 -25.28 13.54
N GLN A 197 -23.97 -24.93 13.56
CA GLN A 197 -23.37 -24.14 14.63
C GLN A 197 -23.37 -22.64 14.32
N ARG A 198 -23.27 -22.26 13.05
CA ARG A 198 -23.07 -20.86 12.64
C ARG A 198 -24.38 -20.09 12.47
N LYS A 199 -25.52 -20.75 12.19
CA LYS A 199 -26.84 -20.10 12.03
C LYS A 199 -27.24 -19.24 13.22
N GLN A 200 -26.91 -19.65 14.45
CA GLN A 200 -27.26 -18.90 15.66
C GLN A 200 -26.56 -17.53 15.76
N HIS A 201 -25.42 -17.35 15.07
CA HIS A 201 -24.64 -16.12 15.09
C HIS A 201 -25.01 -15.16 13.95
N LEU A 202 -25.97 -15.53 13.09
CA LEU A 202 -26.38 -14.74 11.93
C LEU A 202 -26.84 -13.33 12.34
N THR A 203 -27.70 -13.18 13.35
CA THR A 203 -28.20 -11.86 13.77
C THR A 203 -27.05 -10.94 14.21
N ALA A 204 -26.10 -11.47 14.99
CA ALA A 204 -24.96 -10.72 15.49
C ALA A 204 -24.04 -10.25 14.35
N LEU A 205 -23.73 -11.14 13.41
CA LEU A 205 -22.85 -10.84 12.28
C LEU A 205 -23.54 -9.95 11.23
N LEU A 206 -24.84 -10.14 10.98
CA LEU A 206 -25.62 -9.32 10.05
C LEU A 206 -25.70 -7.87 10.53
N SER A 207 -25.69 -7.62 11.84
CA SER A 207 -25.64 -6.26 12.41
C SER A 207 -24.35 -5.50 12.10
N LYS A 208 -23.29 -6.23 11.69
CA LYS A 208 -21.99 -5.67 11.27
C LYS A 208 -21.91 -5.38 9.77
N VAL A 209 -22.88 -5.86 9.00
CA VAL A 209 -23.00 -5.58 7.56
C VAL A 209 -23.79 -4.30 7.36
N ARG A 210 -23.30 -3.41 6.49
CA ARG A 210 -23.91 -2.08 6.29
C ARG A 210 -25.02 -2.15 5.26
N LEU A 211 -26.13 -2.77 5.66
CA LEU A 211 -27.30 -3.03 4.80
C LEU A 211 -27.82 -1.76 4.10
N GLY A 212 -27.65 -0.58 4.72
CA GLY A 212 -28.05 0.71 4.16
C GLY A 212 -27.26 1.15 2.93
N LEU A 213 -26.16 0.49 2.59
CA LEU A 213 -25.34 0.75 1.39
C LEU A 213 -25.64 -0.24 0.25
N MET A 214 -26.51 -1.21 0.47
CA MET A 214 -26.93 -2.18 -0.55
C MET A 214 -28.12 -1.63 -1.35
N THR A 215 -28.29 -2.10 -2.59
CA THR A 215 -29.44 -1.70 -3.41
C THR A 215 -30.73 -2.32 -2.87
N SER A 216 -31.85 -1.58 -2.93
CA SER A 216 -33.14 -2.09 -2.47
C SER A 216 -33.57 -3.36 -3.21
N ASP A 217 -33.19 -3.51 -4.48
CA ASP A 217 -33.52 -4.69 -5.29
C ASP A 217 -32.74 -5.90 -4.79
N TYR A 218 -31.44 -5.76 -4.54
CA TYR A 218 -30.63 -6.86 -4.00
C TYR A 218 -31.09 -7.29 -2.61
N LEU A 219 -31.47 -6.36 -1.73
CA LEU A 219 -32.00 -6.67 -0.41
C LEU A 219 -33.31 -7.50 -0.50
N LYS A 220 -34.18 -7.19 -1.46
CA LYS A 220 -35.44 -7.91 -1.67
C LYS A 220 -35.22 -9.27 -2.34
N ASP A 221 -34.39 -9.31 -3.37
CA ASP A 221 -34.28 -10.46 -4.26
C ASP A 221 -33.30 -11.52 -3.75
N ASN A 222 -32.30 -11.15 -2.95
CA ASN A 222 -31.24 -12.06 -2.49
C ASN A 222 -31.15 -12.20 -0.95
N VAL A 223 -31.40 -11.12 -0.20
CA VAL A 223 -31.27 -11.15 1.26
C VAL A 223 -32.57 -11.62 1.92
N LEU A 224 -33.71 -11.00 1.57
CA LEU A 224 -35.02 -11.38 2.13
C LEU A 224 -35.50 -12.75 1.66
N SER A 225 -35.14 -13.17 0.45
CA SER A 225 -35.49 -14.47 -0.14
C SER A 225 -34.59 -15.62 0.32
N SER A 226 -33.55 -15.33 1.11
CA SER A 226 -32.61 -16.34 1.58
C SER A 226 -33.26 -17.21 2.66
N GLU A 227 -33.24 -18.52 2.48
CA GLU A 227 -33.72 -19.51 3.48
C GLU A 227 -33.07 -19.33 4.87
N LEU A 228 -31.88 -18.73 4.94
CA LEU A 228 -31.18 -18.43 6.19
C LEU A 228 -31.81 -17.27 6.95
N VAL A 229 -32.38 -16.29 6.24
CA VAL A 229 -32.91 -15.04 6.78
C VAL A 229 -34.42 -15.15 7.02
N GLU A 230 -35.15 -15.84 6.15
CA GLU A 230 -36.60 -16.07 6.31
C GLU A 230 -36.95 -16.77 7.63
N ALA A 231 -36.06 -17.62 8.13
CA ALA A 231 -36.26 -18.38 9.36
C ALA A 231 -36.11 -17.52 10.64
N ASN A 232 -35.61 -16.28 10.56
CA ASN A 232 -35.28 -15.45 11.71
C ASN A 232 -35.98 -14.08 11.67
N SER A 233 -36.95 -13.89 12.56
CA SER A 233 -37.75 -12.66 12.65
C SER A 233 -36.94 -11.40 12.99
N GLU A 234 -35.83 -11.54 13.72
CA GLU A 234 -34.97 -10.39 14.06
C GLU A 234 -34.24 -9.88 12.83
N CYS A 235 -33.67 -10.78 12.02
CA CYS A 235 -33.01 -10.42 10.75
C CYS A 235 -33.98 -9.73 9.79
N LEU A 236 -35.21 -10.25 9.66
CA LEU A 236 -36.27 -9.64 8.84
C LEU A 236 -36.60 -8.21 9.29
N SER A 237 -36.66 -7.97 10.61
CA SER A 237 -36.90 -6.64 11.16
C SER A 237 -35.75 -5.67 10.86
N MET A 238 -34.50 -6.13 10.95
CA MET A 238 -33.32 -5.32 10.65
C MET A 238 -33.27 -4.92 9.17
N ILE A 239 -33.57 -5.85 8.26
CA ILE A 239 -33.58 -5.56 6.82
C ILE A 239 -34.74 -4.63 6.47
N SER A 240 -35.92 -4.84 7.06
CA SER A 240 -37.07 -3.96 6.84
C SER A 240 -36.80 -2.53 7.29
N ASN A 241 -36.16 -2.37 8.45
CA ASN A 241 -35.72 -1.06 8.95
C ASN A 241 -34.66 -0.45 8.02
N ALA A 242 -33.67 -1.23 7.57
CA ALA A 242 -32.66 -0.75 6.63
C ALA A 242 -33.27 -0.26 5.30
N ILE A 243 -34.26 -0.97 4.75
CA ILE A 243 -34.97 -0.55 3.53
C ILE A 243 -35.72 0.77 3.74
N LEU A 244 -36.39 0.92 4.89
CA LEU A 244 -37.06 2.17 5.26
C LEU A 244 -36.06 3.32 5.42
N ASP A 245 -34.93 3.07 6.08
CA ASP A 245 -33.86 4.05 6.28
C ASP A 245 -33.26 4.48 4.93
N ILE A 246 -33.01 3.56 4.00
CA ILE A 246 -32.54 3.87 2.64
C ILE A 246 -33.51 4.83 1.92
N HIS A 247 -34.81 4.56 2.02
CA HIS A 247 -35.83 5.38 1.37
C HIS A 247 -35.94 6.79 1.99
N ASP A 248 -35.77 6.91 3.31
CA ASP A 248 -35.76 8.21 4.01
C ASP A 248 -34.45 8.98 3.76
N LEU A 249 -33.31 8.28 3.69
CA LEU A 249 -31.98 8.84 3.40
C LEU A 249 -31.85 9.39 1.98
N GLY A 250 -32.50 8.79 0.99
CA GLY A 250 -32.56 9.31 -0.38
C GLY A 250 -33.20 10.71 -0.48
N SER A 251 -33.93 11.14 0.56
CA SER A 251 -34.58 12.45 0.65
C SER A 251 -33.79 13.47 1.50
N ARG A 252 -32.69 13.07 2.15
CA ARG A 252 -31.92 13.90 3.09
C ARG A 252 -30.51 14.25 2.56
N PRO A 253 -29.93 15.39 2.96
CA PRO A 253 -28.56 15.75 2.58
C PRO A 253 -27.53 14.75 3.11
N PHE A 254 -26.50 14.46 2.29
CA PHE A 254 -25.45 13.46 2.49
C PHE A 254 -24.83 13.43 3.91
N MET A 255 -24.72 14.59 4.58
CA MET A 255 -24.20 14.66 5.96
C MET A 255 -25.02 13.88 6.99
N SER A 256 -26.34 13.70 6.78
CA SER A 256 -27.18 12.90 7.69
C SER A 256 -26.91 11.40 7.58
N ALA A 257 -26.46 10.91 6.43
CA ALA A 257 -26.13 9.50 6.20
C ALA A 257 -24.86 9.05 6.93
N LEU A 258 -23.94 10.00 7.21
CA LEU A 258 -22.68 9.74 7.90
C LEU A 258 -22.87 9.38 9.38
N TYR A 259 -24.01 9.72 9.99
CA TYR A 259 -24.30 9.43 11.41
C TYR A 259 -25.03 8.10 11.63
N HIS A 260 -25.53 7.45 10.58
CA HIS A 260 -26.26 6.19 10.70
C HIS A 260 -25.32 4.98 10.55
N PRO A 261 -25.13 4.12 11.57
CA PRO A 261 -24.15 3.02 11.52
C PRO A 261 -24.33 2.08 10.32
N LEU A 262 -25.57 1.82 9.90
CA LEU A 262 -25.87 0.92 8.79
C LEU A 262 -25.75 1.56 7.40
N ALA A 263 -25.64 2.89 7.30
CA ALA A 263 -25.55 3.63 6.04
C ALA A 263 -24.27 4.46 5.91
N ARG A 264 -23.37 4.39 6.89
CA ARG A 264 -22.08 5.07 6.86
C ARG A 264 -21.10 4.29 5.97
N PRO A 265 -20.58 4.87 4.88
CA PRO A 265 -19.58 4.21 4.02
C PRO A 265 -18.33 3.78 4.78
N ARG A 266 -17.66 2.72 4.30
CA ARG A 266 -16.33 2.33 4.80
C ARG A 266 -15.31 3.39 4.41
N LEU A 267 -14.29 3.57 5.24
CA LEU A 267 -13.20 4.51 4.97
C LEU A 267 -12.43 4.01 3.75
N PRO A 268 -12.29 4.84 2.70
CA PRO A 268 -11.47 4.48 1.56
C PRO A 268 -10.00 4.38 1.99
N HIS A 269 -9.30 3.37 1.46
CA HIS A 269 -7.88 3.18 1.74
C HIS A 269 -7.01 4.27 1.10
N SER A 270 -7.47 4.81 -0.03
CA SER A 270 -6.85 5.91 -0.76
C SER A 270 -7.93 6.88 -1.24
N ILE A 271 -7.63 8.18 -1.18
CA ILE A 271 -8.47 9.23 -1.75
C ILE A 271 -7.62 10.08 -2.68
N LEU A 272 -8.25 10.54 -3.76
CA LEU A 272 -7.66 11.57 -4.62
C LEU A 272 -8.33 12.90 -4.28
N LEU A 273 -7.52 13.95 -4.10
CA LEU A 273 -8.01 15.30 -3.84
C LEU A 273 -7.71 16.20 -5.03
N ALA A 274 -8.76 16.72 -5.65
CA ALA A 274 -8.68 17.82 -6.61
C ALA A 274 -8.89 19.13 -5.83
N ILE A 275 -7.89 20.01 -5.81
CA ILE A 275 -7.87 21.23 -5.00
C ILE A 275 -7.70 22.44 -5.91
N GLY A 276 -8.57 23.44 -5.76
CA GLY A 276 -8.55 24.70 -6.48
C GLY A 276 -8.68 24.52 -8.00
N GLY A 277 -7.88 25.26 -8.76
CA GLY A 277 -7.91 25.23 -10.23
C GLY A 277 -8.73 26.36 -10.82
N TRP A 278 -9.17 26.20 -12.07
CA TRP A 278 -9.87 27.21 -12.85
C TRP A 278 -11.23 26.67 -13.31
N SER A 279 -12.32 27.35 -12.95
CA SER A 279 -13.68 26.92 -13.31
C SER A 279 -14.60 28.11 -13.51
N GLY A 280 -15.49 28.04 -14.52
CA GLY A 280 -16.45 29.12 -14.77
C GLY A 280 -15.83 30.46 -15.19
N GLY A 281 -14.56 30.47 -15.62
CA GLY A 281 -13.84 31.68 -16.03
C GLY A 281 -13.01 32.34 -14.93
N GLU A 282 -13.00 31.79 -13.72
CA GLU A 282 -12.28 32.34 -12.57
C GLU A 282 -11.54 31.22 -11.80
N PRO A 283 -10.53 31.54 -10.99
CA PRO A 283 -9.97 30.60 -10.03
C PRO A 283 -11.01 30.12 -9.02
N THR A 284 -10.85 28.89 -8.54
CA THR A 284 -11.71 28.31 -7.49
C THR A 284 -10.89 27.88 -6.27
N ASN A 285 -11.55 27.78 -5.11
CA ASN A 285 -11.05 27.17 -3.88
C ASN A 285 -11.71 25.81 -3.60
N GLY A 286 -12.44 25.28 -4.58
CA GLY A 286 -13.13 23.99 -4.48
C GLY A 286 -12.17 22.87 -4.10
N ILE A 287 -12.64 21.96 -3.24
CA ILE A 287 -11.96 20.71 -2.95
C ILE A 287 -12.94 19.58 -3.21
N GLU A 288 -12.55 18.68 -4.10
CA GLU A 288 -13.31 17.48 -4.41
C GLU A 288 -12.46 16.27 -4.06
N ALA A 289 -13.01 15.39 -3.22
CA ALA A 289 -12.40 14.12 -2.85
C ALA A 289 -13.03 13.01 -3.69
N TYR A 290 -12.22 12.31 -4.47
CA TYR A 290 -12.64 11.11 -5.16
C TYR A 290 -12.40 9.89 -4.29
N ASP A 291 -13.49 9.20 -3.99
CA ASP A 291 -13.49 7.88 -3.36
C ASP A 291 -13.47 6.84 -4.48
N CYS A 292 -12.33 6.15 -4.62
CA CYS A 292 -12.17 5.12 -5.65
C CYS A 292 -13.06 3.90 -5.43
N ARG A 293 -13.41 3.58 -4.18
CA ARG A 293 -14.23 2.41 -3.86
C ARG A 293 -15.67 2.64 -4.26
N ALA A 294 -16.18 3.82 -3.91
CA ALA A 294 -17.54 4.21 -4.26
C ALA A 294 -17.64 4.81 -5.68
N ASN A 295 -16.53 4.90 -6.41
CA ASN A 295 -16.38 5.55 -7.72
C ASN A 295 -17.15 6.89 -7.79
N ARG A 296 -16.91 7.77 -6.83
CA ARG A 296 -17.67 9.01 -6.72
C ARG A 296 -16.83 10.16 -6.21
N TRP A 297 -17.19 11.34 -6.67
CA TRP A 297 -16.66 12.60 -6.16
C TRP A 297 -17.55 13.12 -5.04
N VAL A 298 -16.91 13.57 -3.96
CA VAL A 298 -17.55 14.22 -2.82
C VAL A 298 -16.95 15.61 -2.70
N ASN A 299 -17.80 16.63 -2.72
CA ASN A 299 -17.35 17.99 -2.45
C ASN A 299 -17.04 18.13 -0.95
N VAL A 300 -15.78 18.45 -0.64
CA VAL A 300 -15.26 18.65 0.72
C VAL A 300 -14.69 20.06 0.88
N THR A 301 -15.16 20.99 0.05
CA THR A 301 -14.69 22.37 0.02
C THR A 301 -14.88 23.04 1.38
N ASN A 302 -13.82 23.68 1.85
CA ASN A 302 -13.88 24.56 3.00
C ASN A 302 -13.75 26.01 2.52
N ASN A 303 -14.83 26.80 2.65
CA ASN A 303 -14.92 28.18 2.14
C ASN A 303 -14.05 29.21 2.90
N LEU A 304 -13.11 28.75 3.71
CA LEU A 304 -12.20 29.61 4.46
C LEU A 304 -10.97 30.06 3.65
N GLU A 305 -10.59 29.35 2.58
CA GLU A 305 -9.46 29.72 1.74
C GLU A 305 -9.85 30.54 0.51
N CYS A 306 -8.96 31.40 0.06
CA CYS A 306 -9.12 32.16 -1.17
C CYS A 306 -8.94 31.27 -2.41
N PRO A 307 -9.67 31.54 -3.51
CA PRO A 307 -9.49 30.84 -4.78
C PRO A 307 -8.05 30.87 -5.29
N ARG A 308 -7.58 29.75 -5.83
CA ARG A 308 -6.20 29.58 -6.28
C ARG A 308 -6.09 28.62 -7.46
N ALA A 309 -5.63 29.13 -8.60
CA ALA A 309 -5.30 28.35 -9.79
C ALA A 309 -3.78 28.24 -9.99
N TYR A 310 -3.36 27.29 -10.82
CA TYR A 310 -1.96 27.14 -11.27
C TYR A 310 -0.93 26.98 -10.15
N HIS A 311 -1.36 26.48 -8.99
CA HIS A 311 -0.50 26.11 -7.88
C HIS A 311 -0.01 24.68 -8.07
N GLY A 312 1.09 24.33 -7.39
CA GLY A 312 1.48 22.92 -7.25
C GLY A 312 0.90 22.34 -5.97
N ALA A 313 0.55 21.05 -6.01
CA ALA A 313 0.05 20.31 -4.86
C ALA A 313 1.03 19.20 -4.47
N ALA A 314 1.21 18.96 -3.17
CA ALA A 314 2.02 17.86 -2.66
C ALA A 314 1.45 17.29 -1.37
N PHE A 315 1.54 15.97 -1.19
CA PHE A 315 1.20 15.30 0.06
C PHE A 315 2.49 14.91 0.80
N LEU A 316 2.62 15.31 2.07
CA LEU A 316 3.78 14.98 2.90
C LEU A 316 3.40 14.96 4.38
N ASN A 317 3.79 13.89 5.08
CA ASN A 317 3.59 13.70 6.53
C ASN A 317 2.13 13.90 6.99
N GLY A 318 1.15 13.45 6.20
CA GLY A 318 -0.28 13.55 6.53
C GLY A 318 -0.93 14.89 6.17
N TYR A 319 -0.19 15.82 5.56
CA TYR A 319 -0.69 17.13 5.16
C TYR A 319 -0.66 17.30 3.65
N VAL A 320 -1.61 18.07 3.12
CA VAL A 320 -1.61 18.52 1.72
C VAL A 320 -1.08 19.95 1.64
N TYR A 321 -0.12 20.20 0.78
CA TYR A 321 0.48 21.51 0.57
C TYR A 321 0.04 22.07 -0.77
N SER A 322 -0.50 23.29 -0.76
CA SER A 322 -0.78 24.10 -1.95
C SER A 322 0.28 25.20 -2.03
N VAL A 323 1.12 25.13 -3.06
CA VAL A 323 2.35 25.91 -3.20
C VAL A 323 2.20 26.88 -4.37
N GLY A 324 2.32 28.19 -4.11
CA GLY A 324 2.28 29.21 -5.16
C GLY A 324 0.91 29.34 -5.86
N GLY A 325 0.89 29.62 -7.15
CA GLY A 325 -0.33 29.84 -7.94
C GLY A 325 -0.76 31.29 -8.01
N SER A 326 -2.01 31.51 -8.41
CA SER A 326 -2.60 32.85 -8.62
C SER A 326 -4.11 32.85 -8.37
N ASP A 327 -4.63 34.00 -7.94
CA ASP A 327 -6.07 34.30 -7.86
C ASP A 327 -6.61 35.05 -9.09
N GLY A 328 -5.83 35.08 -10.18
CA GLY A 328 -6.17 35.79 -11.41
C GLY A 328 -5.69 37.25 -11.43
N VAL A 329 -5.24 37.78 -10.28
CA VAL A 329 -4.71 39.14 -10.16
C VAL A 329 -3.27 39.11 -9.66
N GLU A 330 -3.03 38.46 -8.53
CA GLU A 330 -1.71 38.35 -7.91
C GLU A 330 -1.09 36.97 -8.14
N HIS A 331 0.24 36.95 -8.24
CA HIS A 331 1.03 35.72 -8.22
C HIS A 331 1.59 35.48 -6.82
N PHE A 332 1.37 34.29 -6.29
CA PHE A 332 1.69 33.97 -4.90
C PHE A 332 3.07 33.32 -4.75
N ASN A 333 3.77 33.69 -3.68
CA ASN A 333 4.84 32.89 -3.08
C ASN A 333 4.37 32.15 -1.80
N SER A 334 3.12 32.36 -1.38
CA SER A 334 2.58 31.76 -0.17
C SER A 334 2.31 30.28 -0.35
N VAL A 335 2.44 29.55 0.75
CA VAL A 335 2.24 28.11 0.81
C VAL A 335 1.22 27.82 1.90
N ARG A 336 0.17 27.10 1.52
CA ARG A 336 -0.91 26.69 2.40
C ARG A 336 -0.78 25.20 2.69
N ARG A 337 -0.95 24.81 3.95
CA ARG A 337 -0.93 23.43 4.42
C ARG A 337 -2.31 23.05 4.96
N PHE A 338 -2.96 22.10 4.33
CA PHE A 338 -4.22 21.51 4.76
C PHE A 338 -3.96 20.32 5.67
N ASP A 339 -4.53 20.37 6.87
CA ASP A 339 -4.56 19.25 7.80
C ASP A 339 -5.85 18.44 7.55
N LEU A 340 -5.67 17.20 7.09
CA LEU A 340 -6.77 16.29 6.79
C LEU A 340 -7.55 15.86 8.06
N THR A 341 -6.94 15.97 9.24
CA THR A 341 -7.56 15.60 10.52
C THR A 341 -8.44 16.73 11.05
N THR A 342 -7.93 17.96 11.02
CA THR A 342 -8.65 19.13 11.54
C THR A 342 -9.49 19.85 10.50
N HIS A 343 -9.35 19.47 9.22
CA HIS A 343 -9.97 20.12 8.06
C HIS A 343 -9.66 21.62 7.97
N ALA A 344 -8.48 22.03 8.46
CA ALA A 344 -8.06 23.41 8.54
C ALA A 344 -6.85 23.68 7.66
N TRP A 345 -6.88 24.82 6.98
CA TRP A 345 -5.74 25.37 6.27
C TRP A 345 -4.90 26.24 7.18
N ASN A 346 -3.59 26.11 7.08
CA ASN A 346 -2.62 26.92 7.81
C ASN A 346 -1.58 27.46 6.84
N GLU A 347 -1.10 28.67 7.08
CA GLU A 347 0.04 29.21 6.34
C GLU A 347 1.35 28.62 6.88
N VAL A 348 2.24 28.23 5.97
CA VAL A 348 3.62 27.86 6.29
C VAL A 348 4.56 28.90 5.67
N ALA A 349 5.87 28.77 5.89
CA ALA A 349 6.83 29.73 5.38
C ALA A 349 6.66 29.92 3.86
N PRO A 350 6.66 31.17 3.38
CA PRO A 350 6.52 31.45 1.96
C PRO A 350 7.83 31.13 1.24
N MET A 351 7.71 30.87 -0.06
CA MET A 351 8.84 30.78 -0.97
C MET A 351 9.54 32.15 -1.10
N HIS A 352 10.81 32.15 -1.49
CA HIS A 352 11.57 33.36 -1.82
C HIS A 352 11.00 34.03 -3.08
N SER A 353 10.65 33.23 -4.08
CA SER A 353 10.06 33.72 -5.34
C SER A 353 8.56 33.45 -5.42
N ARG A 354 7.82 34.35 -6.08
CA ARG A 354 6.44 34.09 -6.51
C ARG A 354 6.46 33.07 -7.64
N ARG A 355 5.56 32.09 -7.62
CA ARG A 355 5.53 31.03 -8.63
C ARG A 355 4.10 30.60 -8.95
N CYS A 356 3.57 30.95 -10.11
CA CYS A 356 2.44 30.25 -10.71
C CYS A 356 2.92 29.30 -11.82
N TYR A 357 2.11 28.31 -12.20
CA TYR A 357 2.51 27.20 -13.06
C TYR A 357 3.75 26.47 -12.53
N VAL A 358 3.85 26.40 -11.21
CA VAL A 358 4.98 25.83 -10.47
C VAL A 358 4.89 24.31 -10.48
N SER A 359 6.03 23.66 -10.70
CA SER A 359 6.14 22.22 -10.55
C SER A 359 6.51 21.89 -9.11
N VAL A 360 5.77 20.96 -8.48
CA VAL A 360 6.00 20.59 -7.08
C VAL A 360 6.12 19.09 -6.92
N THR A 361 7.13 18.65 -6.17
CA THR A 361 7.37 17.23 -5.90
C THR A 361 7.92 17.02 -4.49
N VAL A 362 7.83 15.78 -3.99
CA VAL A 362 8.30 15.39 -2.65
C VAL A 362 9.44 14.41 -2.78
N LEU A 363 10.62 14.75 -2.24
CA LEU A 363 11.78 13.88 -2.28
C LEU A 363 12.51 13.89 -0.94
N ASN A 364 12.78 12.71 -0.38
CA ASN A 364 13.49 12.53 0.89
C ASN A 364 12.90 13.35 2.06
N GLY A 365 11.56 13.43 2.14
CA GLY A 365 10.87 14.20 3.19
C GLY A 365 10.90 15.72 3.01
N PHE A 366 11.32 16.21 1.85
CA PHE A 366 11.32 17.64 1.51
C PHE A 366 10.37 17.92 0.34
N ILE A 367 9.80 19.13 0.30
CA ILE A 367 8.99 19.59 -0.85
C ILE A 367 9.87 20.46 -1.74
N TYR A 368 9.86 20.23 -3.04
CA TYR A 368 10.61 21.00 -4.02
C TYR A 368 9.65 21.79 -4.88
N ALA A 369 9.92 23.08 -5.06
CA ALA A 369 9.20 23.98 -5.96
C ALA A 369 10.14 24.39 -7.09
N LEU A 370 9.78 24.01 -8.32
CA LEU A 370 10.65 24.04 -9.49
C LEU A 370 10.07 24.98 -10.54
N GLY A 371 10.84 25.98 -10.95
CA GLY A 371 10.46 26.90 -12.01
C GLY A 371 9.17 27.67 -11.74
N GLY A 372 8.34 27.81 -12.77
CA GLY A 372 7.10 28.61 -12.76
C GLY A 372 7.30 30.01 -13.33
N HIS A 373 6.34 30.88 -13.06
CA HIS A 373 6.29 32.27 -13.50
C HIS A 373 6.00 33.18 -12.31
N ASP A 374 6.80 34.25 -12.15
CA ASP A 374 6.69 35.17 -11.01
C ASP A 374 5.75 36.37 -11.26
N GLY A 375 5.20 36.44 -12.47
CA GLY A 375 4.40 37.58 -12.97
C GLY A 375 5.13 38.41 -14.02
N TYR A 376 6.44 38.29 -14.11
CA TYR A 376 7.29 39.03 -15.06
C TYR A 376 8.09 38.08 -15.96
N VAL A 377 8.74 37.09 -15.37
CA VAL A 377 9.65 36.17 -16.06
C VAL A 377 9.37 34.72 -15.68
N ARG A 378 9.78 33.81 -16.58
CA ARG A 378 9.81 32.39 -16.27
C ARG A 378 11.06 32.12 -15.44
N LEU A 379 10.96 31.17 -14.52
CA LEU A 379 12.01 30.89 -13.55
C LEU A 379 12.76 29.63 -13.96
N SER A 380 14.10 29.69 -13.91
CA SER A 380 14.97 28.50 -13.82
C SER A 380 15.34 28.20 -12.36
N SER A 381 15.06 29.11 -11.44
CA SER A 381 15.32 28.91 -10.01
C SER A 381 14.43 27.82 -9.44
N ALA A 382 14.93 27.16 -8.41
CA ALA A 382 14.21 26.13 -7.67
C ALA A 382 14.48 26.27 -6.17
N GLU A 383 13.52 25.82 -5.37
CA GLU A 383 13.53 25.96 -3.92
C GLU A 383 13.11 24.65 -3.25
N ARG A 384 13.65 24.39 -2.06
CA ARG A 384 13.32 23.23 -1.24
C ARG A 384 12.81 23.65 0.13
N TYR A 385 11.65 23.15 0.51
CA TYR A 385 11.03 23.32 1.81
C TYR A 385 11.38 22.18 2.76
N GLN A 386 11.73 22.55 3.99
CA GLN A 386 11.99 21.64 5.10
C GLN A 386 10.86 21.77 6.13
N PRO A 387 9.92 20.82 6.20
CA PRO A 387 8.77 20.91 7.11
C PRO A 387 9.18 21.02 8.58
N GLU A 388 10.23 20.31 8.99
CA GLU A 388 10.69 20.24 10.39
C GLU A 388 11.07 21.60 10.98
N ILE A 389 11.62 22.49 10.15
CA ILE A 389 12.05 23.84 10.57
C ILE A 389 11.17 24.93 9.94
N ASN A 390 10.17 24.56 9.14
CA ASN A 390 9.31 25.48 8.40
C ASN A 390 10.10 26.53 7.62
N GLN A 391 11.03 26.10 6.75
CA GLN A 391 11.87 27.01 5.96
C GLN A 391 12.10 26.56 4.53
N TRP A 392 12.16 27.53 3.61
CA TRP A 392 12.58 27.35 2.22
C TRP A 392 14.05 27.72 2.04
N SER A 393 14.77 26.92 1.26
CA SER A 393 16.15 27.18 0.84
C SER A 393 16.24 27.11 -0.68
N LEU A 394 16.98 28.04 -1.28
CA LEU A 394 17.31 27.97 -2.71
C LEU A 394 18.20 26.76 -2.97
N ILE A 395 17.93 26.05 -4.07
CA ILE A 395 18.79 24.99 -4.60
C ILE A 395 19.42 25.44 -5.92
N ALA A 396 20.28 24.61 -6.52
CA ALA A 396 20.88 24.94 -7.81
C ALA A 396 19.79 25.23 -8.86
N PRO A 397 19.95 26.28 -9.68
CA PRO A 397 19.01 26.57 -10.75
C PRO A 397 19.11 25.50 -11.84
N MET A 398 17.99 25.26 -12.53
CA MET A 398 17.93 24.48 -13.76
C MET A 398 18.73 25.19 -14.87
N HIS A 399 19.15 24.43 -15.87
CA HIS A 399 19.84 24.97 -17.05
C HIS A 399 18.91 25.86 -17.88
N GLU A 400 17.64 25.47 -17.99
CA GLU A 400 16.62 26.19 -18.73
C GLU A 400 15.53 26.78 -17.82
N GLN A 401 14.90 27.87 -18.27
CA GLN A 401 13.67 28.37 -17.64
C GLN A 401 12.52 27.40 -17.94
N ARG A 402 11.69 27.08 -16.95
CA ARG A 402 10.59 26.12 -17.12
C ARG A 402 9.35 26.61 -16.39
N SER A 403 8.24 26.70 -17.11
CA SER A 403 6.88 26.97 -16.60
C SER A 403 5.90 26.01 -17.25
N HIS A 404 4.71 25.84 -16.67
CA HIS A 404 3.72 24.85 -17.14
C HIS A 404 4.31 23.44 -17.22
N ALA A 405 5.24 23.17 -16.31
CA ALA A 405 5.96 21.94 -16.19
C ALA A 405 5.27 21.07 -15.15
N SER A 406 5.11 19.78 -15.44
CA SER A 406 4.77 18.78 -14.44
C SER A 406 6.05 18.03 -14.04
N CYS A 407 6.20 17.70 -12.76
CA CYS A 407 7.39 17.04 -12.22
C CYS A 407 6.98 15.85 -11.36
N THR A 408 7.81 14.82 -11.34
CA THR A 408 7.61 13.64 -10.49
C THR A 408 8.93 13.13 -9.90
N THR A 409 8.82 12.24 -8.92
CA THR A 409 9.86 11.81 -7.98
C THR A 409 10.85 10.80 -8.56
N LEU A 410 10.46 10.03 -9.58
CA LEU A 410 11.40 9.11 -10.23
C LEU A 410 12.34 9.89 -11.15
N ASN A 411 13.59 10.02 -10.72
CA ASN A 411 14.67 10.73 -11.40
C ASN A 411 14.52 12.25 -11.52
N ASN A 412 13.65 12.88 -10.73
CA ASN A 412 13.53 14.34 -10.62
C ASN A 412 13.43 15.08 -11.96
N ARG A 413 12.65 14.52 -12.90
CA ARG A 413 12.59 14.99 -14.29
C ARG A 413 11.57 16.10 -14.47
N VAL A 414 11.98 17.19 -15.11
CA VAL A 414 11.13 18.35 -15.42
C VAL A 414 11.21 18.62 -16.93
N GLY A 415 10.13 18.35 -17.67
CA GLY A 415 9.88 18.92 -19.01
C GLY A 415 9.09 20.22 -18.89
N GLY A 416 8.81 20.97 -19.97
CA GLY A 416 7.96 22.16 -19.86
C GLY A 416 8.12 23.22 -20.95
N PHE A 417 7.68 24.45 -20.67
CA PHE A 417 7.73 25.59 -21.57
C PHE A 417 8.71 26.66 -21.07
N ASP A 418 9.64 27.11 -21.91
CA ASP A 418 10.67 28.09 -21.55
C ASP A 418 10.28 29.55 -21.80
N GLY A 419 9.10 29.81 -22.37
CA GLY A 419 8.64 31.13 -22.77
C GLY A 419 8.70 31.39 -24.29
N ASN A 420 9.51 30.63 -25.03
CA ASN A 420 9.69 30.74 -26.48
C ASN A 420 9.39 29.43 -27.22
N ASN A 421 9.66 28.27 -26.62
CA ASN A 421 9.53 26.94 -27.19
C ASN A 421 8.90 25.94 -26.22
N TYR A 422 8.15 24.99 -26.77
CA TYR A 422 7.72 23.79 -26.06
C TYR A 422 8.91 22.82 -25.97
N LEU A 423 9.43 22.58 -24.77
CA LEU A 423 10.66 21.80 -24.59
C LEU A 423 10.36 20.31 -24.60
N ARG A 424 11.01 19.59 -25.51
CA ARG A 424 11.17 18.12 -25.40
C ARG A 424 12.23 17.72 -24.36
N THR A 425 13.11 18.66 -23.99
CA THR A 425 14.22 18.38 -23.07
C THR A 425 13.69 18.21 -21.66
N ALA A 426 14.25 17.25 -20.94
CA ALA A 426 13.99 17.06 -19.52
C ALA A 426 15.29 17.18 -18.74
N GLU A 427 15.20 17.67 -17.51
CA GLU A 427 16.34 17.79 -16.60
C GLU A 427 16.06 17.00 -15.32
N ALA A 428 17.06 16.28 -14.83
CA ALA A 428 17.04 15.49 -13.59
C ALA A 428 17.87 16.17 -12.50
N TYR A 429 17.27 16.47 -11.35
CA TYR A 429 17.99 16.97 -10.17
C TYR A 429 18.64 15.83 -9.36
N ASN A 430 19.87 16.01 -8.91
CA ASN A 430 20.50 15.13 -7.93
C ASN A 430 20.61 15.86 -6.57
N PRO A 431 19.89 15.42 -5.52
CA PRO A 431 19.90 16.09 -4.22
C PRO A 431 21.22 15.94 -3.46
N HIS A 432 22.04 14.93 -3.76
CA HIS A 432 23.32 14.70 -3.08
C HIS A 432 24.39 15.67 -3.57
N THR A 433 24.39 15.96 -4.88
CA THR A 433 25.36 16.88 -5.51
C THR A 433 24.80 18.29 -5.67
N ASN A 434 23.49 18.48 -5.49
CA ASN A 434 22.79 19.74 -5.77
C ASN A 434 23.07 20.23 -7.20
N THR A 435 22.87 19.35 -8.19
CA THR A 435 23.12 19.64 -9.60
C THR A 435 22.01 19.10 -10.50
N TRP A 436 21.74 19.80 -11.59
CA TRP A 436 20.84 19.35 -12.66
C TRP A 436 21.61 18.74 -13.82
N ASN A 437 21.11 17.61 -14.32
CA ASN A 437 21.66 16.92 -15.48
C ASN A 437 20.60 16.81 -16.57
N LEU A 438 20.99 17.03 -17.82
CA LEU A 438 20.11 16.82 -18.97
C LEU A 438 19.84 15.32 -19.14
N VAL A 439 18.58 14.95 -19.36
CA VAL A 439 18.17 13.57 -19.66
C VAL A 439 17.54 13.49 -21.06
N PHE A 440 17.31 12.25 -21.51
CA PHE A 440 16.75 11.97 -22.83
C PHE A 440 15.43 12.70 -23.05
N SER A 441 15.35 13.35 -24.21
CA SER A 441 14.19 14.16 -24.59
C SER A 441 12.98 13.28 -24.90
N MET A 442 11.80 13.76 -24.56
CA MET A 442 10.51 13.17 -24.94
C MET A 442 10.39 13.03 -26.47
N LEU A 443 9.52 12.14 -26.94
CA LEU A 443 9.25 11.95 -28.36
C LEU A 443 8.59 13.20 -28.96
N THR A 444 7.63 13.76 -28.22
CA THR A 444 6.84 14.91 -28.66
C THR A 444 7.09 16.12 -27.76
N PRO A 445 7.38 17.32 -28.33
CA PRO A 445 7.44 18.55 -27.54
C PRO A 445 6.06 18.90 -27.01
N ARG A 446 5.94 19.15 -25.70
CA ARG A 446 4.67 19.49 -25.06
C ARG A 446 4.84 20.31 -23.79
N SER A 447 3.80 21.06 -23.43
CA SER A 447 3.64 21.75 -22.14
C SER A 447 2.33 21.34 -21.48
N THR A 448 2.09 21.75 -20.23
CA THR A 448 0.83 21.56 -19.49
C THR A 448 0.34 20.09 -19.43
N PHE A 449 1.25 19.15 -19.61
CA PHE A 449 1.00 17.72 -19.54
C PHE A 449 1.01 17.24 -18.09
N GLY A 450 0.34 16.11 -17.82
CA GLY A 450 0.51 15.40 -16.56
C GLY A 450 1.74 14.51 -16.61
N ILE A 451 2.49 14.39 -15.51
CA ILE A 451 3.60 13.44 -15.40
C ILE A 451 3.42 12.62 -14.13
N GLU A 452 3.66 11.32 -14.21
CA GLU A 452 3.59 10.45 -13.04
C GLU A 452 4.38 9.16 -13.21
N VAL A 453 4.69 8.49 -12.11
CA VAL A 453 5.46 7.24 -12.10
C VAL A 453 4.56 6.06 -11.80
N ILE A 454 4.48 5.10 -12.73
CA ILE A 454 3.72 3.87 -12.59
C ILE A 454 4.66 2.70 -12.88
N ASP A 455 4.78 1.75 -11.95
CA ASP A 455 5.62 0.54 -12.08
C ASP A 455 7.06 0.83 -12.55
N ASP A 456 7.74 1.76 -11.87
CA ASP A 456 9.10 2.23 -12.18
C ASP A 456 9.29 2.83 -13.58
N ARG A 457 8.19 3.21 -14.24
CA ARG A 457 8.17 3.90 -15.53
C ARG A 457 7.56 5.28 -15.38
N LEU A 458 8.13 6.23 -16.10
CA LEU A 458 7.71 7.62 -16.08
C LEU A 458 6.74 7.90 -17.21
N PHE A 459 5.47 8.14 -16.91
CA PHE A 459 4.44 8.45 -17.89
C PHE A 459 4.25 9.95 -18.04
N VAL A 460 4.09 10.41 -19.28
CA VAL A 460 3.75 11.77 -19.69
C VAL A 460 2.44 11.72 -20.47
N ILE A 461 1.43 12.45 -20.00
CA ILE A 461 0.03 12.29 -20.40
C ILE A 461 -0.53 13.62 -20.89
N GLY A 462 -1.01 13.65 -22.14
CA GLY A 462 -1.70 14.79 -22.72
C GLY A 462 -0.82 16.04 -22.87
N GLY A 463 -1.42 17.22 -22.69
CA GLY A 463 -0.77 18.52 -22.78
C GLY A 463 -1.04 19.27 -24.09
N PHE A 464 -0.26 20.32 -24.35
CA PHE A 464 -0.30 21.11 -25.58
C PHE A 464 1.02 21.00 -26.33
N ASN A 465 0.97 20.51 -27.58
CA ASN A 465 2.16 20.22 -28.40
C ASN A 465 2.68 21.42 -29.21
N GLY A 466 2.08 22.60 -29.01
CA GLY A 466 2.37 23.82 -29.77
C GLY A 466 1.39 24.12 -30.90
N PHE A 467 0.60 23.14 -31.34
CA PHE A 467 -0.43 23.31 -32.36
C PHE A 467 -1.82 22.99 -31.81
N THR A 468 -1.95 21.87 -31.10
CA THR A 468 -3.22 21.37 -30.58
C THR A 468 -3.04 20.78 -29.18
N THR A 469 -4.14 20.74 -28.43
CA THR A 469 -4.22 19.87 -27.26
C THR A 469 -4.07 18.43 -27.73
N THR A 470 -3.28 17.63 -27.02
CA THR A 470 -3.05 16.22 -27.35
C THR A 470 -3.64 15.31 -26.27
N SER A 471 -4.01 14.09 -26.68
CA SER A 471 -4.34 12.97 -25.79
C SER A 471 -3.21 11.95 -25.71
N ASP A 472 -2.11 12.18 -26.43
CA ASP A 472 -1.00 11.23 -26.56
C ASP A 472 -0.39 10.91 -25.19
N VAL A 473 -0.06 9.64 -24.97
CA VAL A 473 0.67 9.20 -23.78
C VAL A 473 2.00 8.56 -24.20
N GLU A 474 3.07 8.96 -23.53
CA GLU A 474 4.40 8.36 -23.71
C GLU A 474 4.99 8.00 -22.35
N TYR A 475 5.81 6.96 -22.31
CA TYR A 475 6.50 6.56 -21.09
C TYR A 475 8.00 6.37 -21.30
N TYR A 476 8.76 6.65 -20.25
CA TYR A 476 10.20 6.43 -20.18
C TYR A 476 10.50 5.29 -19.22
N THR A 477 11.42 4.41 -19.60
CA THR A 477 11.98 3.39 -18.69
C THR A 477 13.47 3.59 -18.51
N ALA A 478 13.93 3.52 -17.25
CA ALA A 478 15.34 3.60 -16.91
C ALA A 478 16.14 2.36 -17.40
N LEU A 479 15.45 1.25 -17.69
CA LEU A 479 16.09 0.00 -18.14
C LEU A 479 16.75 0.15 -19.52
N THR A 480 16.06 0.79 -20.47
CA THR A 480 16.58 1.04 -21.82
C THR A 480 17.03 2.47 -22.04
N ASN A 481 16.66 3.38 -21.13
CA ASN A 481 16.95 4.80 -21.21
C ASN A 481 16.30 5.49 -22.44
N GLU A 482 15.14 4.99 -22.85
CA GLU A 482 14.39 5.45 -24.02
C GLU A 482 12.92 5.77 -23.68
N TRP A 483 12.29 6.55 -24.56
CA TRP A 483 10.86 6.85 -24.53
C TRP A 483 10.11 5.96 -25.51
N TYR A 484 8.92 5.53 -25.11
CA TYR A 484 8.02 4.68 -25.89
C TYR A 484 6.61 5.26 -25.84
N GLU A 485 5.82 4.97 -26.88
CA GLU A 485 4.40 5.31 -26.89
C GLU A 485 3.61 4.36 -25.97
N ALA A 486 2.62 4.91 -25.26
CA ALA A 486 1.65 4.17 -24.46
C ALA A 486 0.24 4.30 -25.08
N CYS A 487 -0.77 3.73 -24.40
CA CYS A 487 -2.16 3.90 -24.80
C CYS A 487 -2.60 5.36 -24.56
N ASP A 488 -3.19 5.99 -25.58
CA ASP A 488 -3.61 7.38 -25.51
C ASP A 488 -4.87 7.54 -24.65
N MET A 489 -5.10 8.76 -24.15
CA MET A 489 -6.38 9.09 -23.51
C MET A 489 -7.52 9.16 -24.54
N ASP A 490 -8.73 8.84 -24.12
CA ASP A 490 -9.94 9.05 -24.92
C ASP A 490 -10.30 10.55 -25.09
N ILE A 491 -9.67 11.42 -24.29
CA ILE A 491 -9.99 12.85 -24.22
C ILE A 491 -8.71 13.68 -24.32
N PHE A 492 -8.73 14.71 -25.15
CA PHE A 492 -7.69 15.73 -25.24
C PHE A 492 -7.71 16.62 -24.00
N ARG A 493 -6.59 16.70 -23.25
CA ARG A 493 -6.51 17.50 -22.02
C ARG A 493 -5.22 18.31 -21.91
N THR A 494 -5.34 19.52 -21.38
CA THR A 494 -4.26 20.44 -20.99
C THR A 494 -4.43 20.83 -19.53
N ASP A 495 -3.37 21.36 -18.93
CA ASP A 495 -3.30 21.83 -17.54
C ASP A 495 -3.66 20.72 -16.55
N LEU A 496 -3.14 19.53 -16.87
CA LEU A 496 -3.47 18.30 -16.18
C LEU A 496 -2.50 18.03 -15.03
N SER A 497 -3.06 17.60 -13.90
CA SER A 497 -2.31 17.00 -12.79
C SER A 497 -2.58 15.51 -12.76
N CYS A 498 -1.54 14.72 -12.56
CA CYS A 498 -1.65 13.28 -12.36
C CYS A 498 -1.37 12.92 -10.91
N CYS A 499 -1.93 11.79 -10.47
CA CYS A 499 -1.52 11.09 -9.26
C CYS A 499 -1.79 9.59 -9.45
N VAL A 500 -0.99 8.72 -8.85
CA VAL A 500 -1.25 7.28 -8.86
C VAL A 500 -2.18 6.90 -7.72
N MET A 501 -3.18 6.09 -8.05
CA MET A 501 -4.04 5.41 -7.10
C MET A 501 -3.86 3.90 -7.27
N SER A 502 -3.48 3.20 -6.20
CA SER A 502 -3.33 1.75 -6.19
C SER A 502 -4.69 1.05 -6.05
N GLY A 503 -4.81 -0.18 -6.57
CA GLY A 503 -5.96 -1.05 -6.35
C GLY A 503 -7.15 -0.81 -7.29
N LEU A 504 -6.97 -0.10 -8.39
CA LEU A 504 -7.94 -0.05 -9.48
C LEU A 504 -7.78 -1.31 -10.35
N SER A 505 -8.85 -2.10 -10.47
CA SER A 505 -8.85 -3.39 -11.17
C SER A 505 -8.55 -3.30 -12.68
N ASN A 506 -8.67 -2.12 -13.26
CA ASN A 506 -8.44 -1.83 -14.67
C ASN A 506 -7.03 -1.27 -14.96
N LEU A 507 -6.13 -1.16 -13.98
CA LEU A 507 -4.79 -0.60 -14.19
C LEU A 507 -4.03 -1.32 -15.32
N THR A 508 -4.15 -2.64 -15.39
CA THR A 508 -3.55 -3.49 -16.44
C THR A 508 -4.16 -3.28 -17.82
N GLU A 509 -5.45 -2.92 -17.89
CA GLU A 509 -6.16 -2.63 -19.15
C GLU A 509 -5.73 -1.29 -19.76
N TYR A 510 -5.27 -0.34 -18.95
CA TYR A 510 -4.79 0.97 -19.40
C TYR A 510 -3.26 1.09 -19.48
N THR A 511 -2.52 0.17 -18.87
CA THR A 511 -1.05 0.19 -18.89
C THR A 511 -0.44 -0.48 -20.14
N PHE A 512 -1.20 -1.24 -20.96
CA PHE A 512 -0.77 -1.80 -22.27
C PHE A 512 -1.96 -2.08 -23.23
N PRO A 513 -1.85 -2.03 -24.60
CA PRO A 513 -0.78 -1.55 -25.51
C PRO A 513 -1.25 -0.65 -26.71
N ARG A 514 -0.35 -0.04 -27.51
CA ARG A 514 -0.75 0.73 -28.73
C ARG A 514 -0.87 -0.10 -30.02
N ASP A 515 -0.22 -1.26 -30.14
CA ASP A 515 -0.53 -2.32 -31.12
C ASP A 515 0.36 -3.56 -30.83
N PHE A 516 -0.20 -4.77 -30.89
CA PHE A 516 0.58 -6.02 -30.85
C PHE A 516 1.62 -6.04 -31.99
N LEU A 517 2.87 -6.41 -31.69
CA LEU A 517 3.86 -6.82 -32.71
C LEU A 517 4.61 -8.08 -32.24
N PRO A 518 5.03 -8.97 -33.17
CA PRO A 518 4.40 -10.29 -33.29
C PRO A 518 5.32 -11.48 -32.96
N LEU A 519 4.65 -12.63 -32.76
CA LEU A 519 5.10 -14.02 -32.91
C LEU A 519 6.05 -14.60 -31.84
N GLU A 520 5.43 -15.26 -30.87
CA GLU A 520 5.76 -16.68 -30.63
C GLU A 520 5.76 -17.43 -31.97
N ASN A 521 6.94 -17.58 -32.60
CA ASN A 521 7.29 -18.69 -33.51
C ASN A 521 8.71 -18.51 -34.08
N VAL A 522 9.71 -18.50 -33.20
CA VAL A 522 11.09 -18.82 -33.61
C VAL A 522 11.72 -19.70 -32.54
N LEU A 523 11.23 -20.93 -32.39
CA LEU A 523 11.98 -22.08 -31.84
C LEU A 523 11.27 -23.44 -32.09
N GLY A 524 10.36 -23.51 -33.08
CA GLY A 524 9.60 -24.72 -33.41
C GLY A 524 9.76 -25.26 -34.84
N LEU A 525 10.68 -24.71 -35.65
CA LEU A 525 10.90 -25.15 -37.04
C LEU A 525 12.38 -25.32 -37.41
N ALA A 526 13.21 -25.75 -36.44
CA ALA A 526 14.60 -26.15 -36.68
C ALA A 526 14.85 -27.64 -36.38
N MET A 527 13.84 -28.51 -36.51
CA MET A 527 13.98 -29.96 -36.33
C MET A 527 13.20 -30.82 -37.34
N GLU A 528 12.91 -30.33 -38.56
CA GLU A 528 12.30 -31.15 -39.62
C GLU A 528 12.99 -31.05 -40.99
N SER A 529 14.26 -30.67 -41.04
CA SER A 529 15.07 -30.74 -42.27
C SER A 529 16.35 -31.58 -42.13
N ALA A 530 16.32 -32.62 -41.31
CA ALA A 530 17.42 -33.56 -41.14
C ALA A 530 16.95 -35.02 -41.09
N GLU A 531 16.00 -35.41 -41.95
CA GLU A 531 15.71 -36.82 -42.29
C GLU A 531 15.23 -36.92 -43.75
N SER A 532 16.11 -36.60 -44.71
CA SER A 532 16.11 -37.22 -46.05
C SER A 532 17.33 -36.76 -46.86
N THR A 533 18.50 -37.37 -46.62
CA THR A 533 19.44 -37.85 -47.66
C THR A 533 20.63 -38.54 -47.00
#